data_AF-W7FQY6-F1
#
_entry.id   AF-W7FQY6-F1
#
_cell.length_a   1.000
_cell.length_b   1.000
_cell.length_c   1.000
_cell.angle_alpha   90.00
_cell.angle_beta   90.00
_cell.angle_gamma   90.00
#
_symmetry.space_group_name_H-M   'P 1'
#
loop_
_entity.id
_entity.type
_entity.pdbx_description
1 polymer ?
#
loop_
_entity_poly.entity_id
_entity_poly.type
_entity_poly.pdbx_seq_one_letter_code
_entity_poly.pdbx_strand_id
1 'polypeptide(L)'
;MKLPREVVFQVAKGFRGRSKGCFKIARSRAMKALLYSYIMRRQKYRRLRVHWIASINRACREWKFTYAHFMNSLLNNNILLSRKSLYNLCYTEPISFKCLIDESKFLYFQRKLKYRDISQL
;
A
#
# COMPACT_ATOMS: atom_id res chain seq x y z
N MET A 1 15.20 -10.52 29.35
CA MET A 1 14.16 -11.58 29.45
C MET A 1 14.73 -12.91 28.93
N LYS A 2 14.73 -13.98 29.75
CA LYS A 2 15.16 -15.32 29.34
C LYS A 2 13.91 -16.12 28.94
N LEU A 3 13.82 -16.58 27.68
CA LEU A 3 12.73 -17.45 27.23
C LEU A 3 12.97 -18.89 27.71
N PRO A 4 11.93 -19.60 28.18
CA PRO A 4 12.06 -21.00 28.56
C PRO A 4 12.39 -21.87 27.34
N ARG A 5 13.12 -22.97 27.58
CA ARG A 5 13.68 -23.84 26.52
C ARG A 5 12.61 -24.37 25.58
N GLU A 6 11.49 -24.81 26.13
CA GLU A 6 10.35 -25.37 25.38
C GLU A 6 9.75 -24.34 24.42
N VAL A 7 9.47 -23.12 24.91
CA VAL A 7 8.92 -22.03 24.09
C VAL A 7 9.88 -21.64 22.97
N VAL A 8 11.19 -21.62 23.23
CA VAL A 8 12.19 -21.35 22.17
C VAL A 8 12.11 -22.39 21.06
N PHE A 9 11.98 -23.67 21.39
CA PHE A 9 11.88 -24.73 20.38
C PHE A 9 10.52 -24.76 19.67
N GLN A 10 9.43 -24.36 20.35
CA GLN A 10 8.13 -24.17 19.71
C GLN A 10 8.19 -23.08 18.64
N VAL A 11 8.80 -21.92 18.95
CA VAL A 11 8.97 -20.81 17.99
C VAL A 11 9.96 -21.16 16.88
N ALA A 12 11.01 -21.92 17.20
CA ALA A 12 12.03 -22.34 16.24
C ALA A 12 11.61 -23.52 15.36
N LYS A 13 10.40 -24.10 15.58
CA LYS A 13 9.87 -25.18 14.75
C LYS A 13 9.73 -24.68 13.30
N GLY A 14 10.49 -25.29 12.40
CA GLY A 14 10.56 -24.88 10.98
C GLY A 14 11.73 -23.94 10.63
N PHE A 15 12.57 -23.55 11.60
CA PHE A 15 13.81 -22.85 11.27
C PHE A 15 14.78 -23.76 10.50
N ARG A 16 15.61 -23.15 9.64
CA ARG A 16 16.57 -23.88 8.80
C ARG A 16 17.87 -24.19 9.57
N GLY A 17 18.44 -25.37 9.31
CA GLY A 17 19.76 -25.78 9.83
C GLY A 17 19.81 -25.91 11.35
N ARG A 18 20.98 -25.61 11.95
CA ARG A 18 21.23 -25.76 13.40
C ARG A 18 20.33 -24.91 14.31
N SER A 19 19.68 -23.90 13.75
CA SER A 19 18.77 -23.02 14.50
C SER A 19 17.45 -23.67 14.93
N LYS A 20 17.13 -24.87 14.43
CA LYS A 20 15.99 -25.69 14.89
C LYS A 20 16.30 -26.58 16.10
N GLY A 21 17.57 -26.93 16.31
CA GLY A 21 17.97 -27.96 17.29
C GLY A 21 18.94 -27.47 18.37
N CYS A 22 19.84 -26.53 18.06
CA CYS A 22 20.80 -26.01 19.02
C CYS A 22 20.22 -24.85 19.82
N PHE A 23 19.96 -25.03 21.11
CA PHE A 23 19.28 -24.04 21.97
C PHE A 23 19.92 -22.64 21.93
N LYS A 24 21.26 -22.55 22.00
CA LYS A 24 21.99 -21.27 21.98
C LYS A 24 21.70 -20.47 20.71
N ILE A 25 21.68 -21.14 19.56
CA ILE A 25 21.41 -20.53 18.25
C ILE A 25 19.92 -20.24 18.10
N ALA A 26 19.08 -21.21 18.45
CA ALA A 26 17.62 -21.11 18.38
C ALA A 26 17.10 -19.92 19.18
N ARG A 27 17.61 -19.72 20.40
CA ARG A 27 17.22 -18.62 21.29
C ARG A 27 17.46 -17.25 20.66
N SER A 28 18.67 -17.00 20.14
CA SER A 28 19.00 -15.72 19.50
C SER A 28 18.10 -15.46 18.29
N ARG A 29 17.87 -16.50 17.48
CA ARG A 29 17.04 -16.39 16.27
C ARG A 29 15.56 -16.21 16.59
N ALA A 30 15.03 -16.93 17.59
CA ALA A 30 13.65 -16.83 18.03
C ALA A 30 13.35 -15.42 18.57
N MET A 31 14.26 -14.85 19.37
CA MET A 31 14.11 -13.47 19.86
C MET A 31 14.06 -12.45 18.71
N LYS A 32 14.95 -12.57 17.72
CA LYS A 32 14.94 -11.72 16.52
C LYS A 32 13.66 -11.89 15.71
N ALA A 33 13.19 -13.13 15.53
CA ALA A 33 11.97 -13.43 14.80
C ALA A 33 10.72 -12.82 15.47
N LEU A 34 10.63 -12.89 16.81
CA LEU A 34 9.53 -12.27 17.56
C LEU A 34 9.55 -10.74 17.45
N LEU A 35 10.74 -10.13 17.57
CA LEU A 35 10.92 -8.70 17.37
C LEU A 35 10.46 -8.28 15.96
N TYR A 36 10.92 -8.99 14.92
CA TYR A 36 10.50 -8.70 13.55
C TYR A 36 9.01 -8.96 13.35
N SER A 37 8.42 -10.02 13.91
CA SER A 37 6.97 -10.25 13.84
C SER A 37 6.18 -9.05 14.39
N TYR A 38 6.60 -8.50 15.52
CA TYR A 38 6.00 -7.28 16.07
C TYR A 38 6.15 -6.06 15.14
N ILE A 39 7.36 -5.79 14.65
CA ILE A 39 7.62 -4.68 13.73
C ILE A 39 6.82 -4.84 12.43
N MET A 40 6.81 -6.05 11.86
CA MET A 40 6.12 -6.38 10.61
C MET A 40 4.60 -6.23 10.73
N ARG A 41 3.99 -6.59 11.87
CA ARG A 41 2.57 -6.33 12.12
C ARG A 41 2.22 -4.85 12.01
N ARG A 42 3.07 -3.97 12.56
CA ARG A 42 2.91 -2.51 12.43
C ARG A 42 3.15 -2.02 11.01
N GLN A 43 4.11 -2.61 10.29
CA GLN A 43 4.44 -2.22 8.92
C GLN A 43 3.48 -2.80 7.85
N LYS A 44 2.68 -3.81 8.17
CA LYS A 44 1.79 -4.53 7.23
C LYS A 44 0.97 -3.57 6.38
N TYR A 45 0.26 -2.63 7.02
CA TYR A 45 -0.60 -1.68 6.31
C TYR A 45 0.17 -0.69 5.45
N ARG A 46 1.40 -0.30 5.84
CA ARG A 46 2.25 0.57 5.01
C ARG A 46 2.70 -0.14 3.75
N ARG A 47 3.12 -1.41 3.86
CA ARG A 47 3.54 -2.23 2.71
C ARG A 47 2.37 -2.51 1.75
N LEU A 48 1.21 -2.85 2.30
CA LEU A 48 -0.02 -3.02 1.51
C LEU A 48 -0.38 -1.73 0.76
N ARG A 49 -0.28 -0.57 1.42
CA ARG A 49 -0.53 0.72 0.76
C ARG A 49 0.43 0.98 -0.39
N VAL A 50 1.72 0.65 -0.26
CA VAL A 50 2.68 0.77 -1.37
C VAL A 50 2.25 -0.09 -2.56
N HIS A 51 1.85 -1.33 -2.30
CA HIS A 51 1.34 -2.23 -3.34
C HIS A 51 0.07 -1.67 -4.02
N TRP A 52 -0.91 -1.19 -3.23
CA TRP A 52 -2.12 -0.60 -3.78
C TRP A 52 -1.83 0.61 -4.67
N ILE A 53 -0.92 1.49 -4.25
CA ILE A 53 -0.53 2.65 -5.05
C ILE A 53 0.14 2.20 -6.35
N ALA A 54 1.02 1.20 -6.31
CA ALA A 54 1.68 0.69 -7.50
C ALA A 54 0.68 0.11 -8.51
N SER A 55 -0.29 -0.69 -8.04
CA SER A 55 -1.33 -1.26 -8.90
C SER A 55 -2.27 -0.19 -9.46
N ILE A 56 -2.74 0.77 -8.64
CA ILE A 56 -3.58 1.87 -9.13
C ILE A 56 -2.81 2.71 -10.16
N ASN A 57 -1.53 2.98 -9.91
CA ASN A 57 -0.70 3.72 -10.86
C ASN A 57 -0.59 2.96 -12.19
N ARG A 58 -0.36 1.65 -12.17
CA ARG A 58 -0.37 0.83 -13.39
C ARG A 58 -1.71 0.97 -14.13
N ALA A 59 -2.83 0.82 -13.44
CA ALA A 59 -4.16 0.94 -14.03
C ALA A 59 -4.39 2.35 -14.62
N CYS A 60 -4.07 3.43 -13.89
CA CYS A 60 -4.15 4.80 -14.41
C CYS A 60 -3.33 5.02 -15.69
N ARG A 61 -2.15 4.39 -15.78
CA ARG A 61 -1.24 4.53 -16.92
C ARG A 61 -1.79 3.90 -18.20
N GLU A 62 -2.56 2.82 -18.10
CA GLU A 62 -3.25 2.22 -19.25
C GLU A 62 -4.19 3.24 -19.93
N TRP A 63 -4.82 4.10 -19.13
CA TRP A 63 -5.69 5.18 -19.61
C TRP A 63 -4.96 6.51 -19.82
N LYS A 64 -3.62 6.50 -19.96
CA LYS A 64 -2.76 7.67 -20.16
C LYS A 64 -2.91 8.77 -19.09
N PHE A 65 -3.22 8.40 -17.85
CA PHE A 65 -3.32 9.33 -16.73
C PHE A 65 -2.33 8.98 -15.62
N THR A 66 -1.95 9.96 -14.79
CA THR A 66 -0.99 9.73 -13.69
C THR A 66 -1.73 9.62 -12.36
N TYR A 67 -1.24 8.74 -11.48
CA TYR A 67 -1.81 8.54 -10.15
C TYR A 67 -1.88 9.84 -9.32
N ALA A 68 -0.86 10.69 -9.42
CA ALA A 68 -0.82 11.96 -8.67
C ALA A 68 -1.98 12.89 -9.06
N HIS A 69 -2.22 13.05 -10.37
CA HIS A 69 -3.33 13.86 -10.87
C HIS A 69 -4.69 13.19 -10.58
N PHE A 70 -4.77 11.87 -10.67
CA PHE A 70 -5.97 11.12 -10.30
C PHE A 70 -6.37 11.32 -8.85
N MET A 71 -5.46 11.08 -7.90
CA MET A 71 -5.76 11.25 -6.48
C MET A 71 -6.08 12.71 -6.12
N ASN A 72 -5.40 13.67 -6.75
CA ASN A 72 -5.71 15.07 -6.56
C ASN A 72 -7.14 15.38 -7.05
N SER A 73 -7.52 14.90 -8.24
CA SER A 73 -8.85 15.16 -8.80
C SER A 73 -9.96 14.55 -7.95
N LEU A 74 -9.78 13.32 -7.45
CA LEU A 74 -10.72 12.68 -6.53
C LEU A 74 -10.93 13.47 -5.24
N LEU A 75 -9.84 13.97 -4.64
CA LEU A 75 -9.92 14.79 -3.43
C LEU A 75 -10.67 16.11 -3.67
N ASN A 76 -10.42 16.75 -4.81
CA ASN A 76 -11.11 17.99 -5.16
C ASN A 76 -12.61 17.78 -5.45
N ASN A 77 -12.98 16.59 -5.93
CA ASN A 77 -14.38 16.21 -6.18
C ASN A 77 -15.07 15.62 -4.94
N ASN A 78 -14.44 15.70 -3.76
CA ASN A 78 -14.94 15.10 -2.51
C ASN A 78 -15.27 13.59 -2.62
N ILE A 79 -14.64 12.88 -3.56
CA ILE A 79 -14.78 11.42 -3.68
C ILE A 79 -13.82 10.77 -2.68
N LEU A 80 -14.34 10.47 -1.49
CA LEU A 80 -13.58 9.95 -0.35
C LEU A 80 -13.32 8.43 -0.44
N LEU A 81 -12.76 7.96 -1.56
CA LEU A 81 -12.44 6.55 -1.74
C LEU A 81 -11.10 6.17 -1.12
N SER A 82 -11.11 5.07 -0.37
CA SER A 82 -9.89 4.49 0.16
C SER A 82 -9.06 3.84 -0.96
N ARG A 83 -7.72 3.83 -0.81
CA ARG A 83 -6.82 3.17 -1.77
C ARG A 83 -7.02 1.66 -1.84
N LYS A 84 -7.49 1.03 -0.75
CA LYS A 84 -7.85 -0.39 -0.75
C LYS A 84 -9.05 -0.64 -1.66
N SER A 85 -10.07 0.22 -1.56
CA SER A 85 -11.28 0.14 -2.38
C SER A 85 -10.95 0.40 -3.86
N LEU A 86 -10.15 1.44 -4.15
CA LEU A 86 -9.69 1.73 -5.50
C LEU A 86 -8.87 0.57 -6.09
N TYR A 87 -7.95 0.00 -5.31
CA TYR A 87 -7.23 -1.20 -5.72
C TYR A 87 -8.20 -2.32 -6.10
N ASN A 88 -9.16 -2.65 -5.22
CA ASN A 88 -10.12 -3.72 -5.50
C ASN A 88 -10.92 -3.44 -6.78
N LEU A 89 -11.33 -2.18 -6.98
CA LEU A 89 -12.07 -1.74 -8.16
C LEU A 89 -11.23 -1.92 -9.44
N CYS A 90 -9.94 -1.59 -9.43
CA CYS A 90 -9.07 -1.80 -10.58
C CYS A 90 -8.99 -3.28 -11.03
N TYR A 91 -9.06 -4.23 -10.09
CA TYR A 91 -8.96 -5.66 -10.39
C TYR A 91 -10.30 -6.30 -10.74
N THR A 92 -11.36 -5.91 -10.03
CA THR A 92 -12.68 -6.53 -10.19
C THR A 92 -13.45 -5.92 -11.35
N GLU A 93 -13.48 -4.59 -11.45
CA GLU A 93 -14.36 -3.86 -12.36
C GLU A 93 -13.59 -2.74 -13.10
N PRO A 94 -12.82 -3.09 -14.16
CA PRO A 94 -11.99 -2.11 -14.87
C PRO A 94 -12.83 -1.04 -15.58
N ILE A 95 -14.06 -1.35 -15.97
CA ILE A 95 -14.98 -0.42 -16.64
C ILE A 95 -15.42 0.68 -15.67
N SER A 96 -15.84 0.33 -14.45
CA SER A 96 -16.19 1.30 -13.42
C SER A 96 -15.00 2.17 -13.03
N PHE A 97 -13.80 1.58 -12.97
CA PHE A 97 -12.56 2.33 -12.72
C PHE A 97 -12.26 3.33 -13.85
N LYS A 98 -12.51 2.95 -15.12
CA LYS A 98 -12.40 3.86 -16.26
C LYS A 98 -13.32 5.08 -16.12
N CYS A 99 -14.58 4.88 -15.73
CA CYS A 99 -15.52 6.00 -15.51
C CYS A 99 -14.97 7.01 -14.49
N LEU A 100 -14.37 6.54 -13.40
CA LEU A 100 -13.73 7.42 -12.41
C LEU A 100 -12.53 8.19 -12.98
N ILE A 101 -11.75 7.54 -13.85
CA ILE A 101 -10.61 8.20 -14.52
C ILE A 101 -11.10 9.28 -15.47
N ASP A 102 -12.13 8.99 -16.26
CA ASP A 102 -12.66 9.92 -17.25
C ASP A 102 -13.26 11.16 -16.56
N GLU A 103 -14.01 10.95 -15.46
CA GLU A 103 -14.47 12.04 -14.59
C GLU A 103 -13.29 12.86 -14.02
N SER A 104 -12.25 12.17 -13.55
CA SER A 104 -11.05 12.83 -13.02
C SER A 104 -10.29 13.64 -14.09
N LYS A 105 -10.24 13.14 -15.33
CA LYS A 105 -9.60 13.83 -16.46
C LYS A 105 -10.35 15.11 -16.81
N PHE A 106 -11.68 15.04 -16.93
CA PHE A 106 -12.52 16.18 -17.24
C PHE A 106 -12.24 17.35 -16.27
N LEU A 107 -12.25 17.07 -14.97
CA LEU A 107 -11.99 18.06 -13.93
C LEU A 107 -10.54 18.58 -13.95
N TYR A 108 -9.57 17.69 -14.20
CA TYR A 108 -8.17 18.09 -14.29
C TYR A 108 -7.94 19.10 -15.42
N PHE A 109 -8.56 18.90 -16.59
CA PHE A 109 -8.42 19.81 -17.73
C PHE A 109 -9.14 21.13 -17.52
N GLN A 110 -10.33 21.13 -16.90
CA GLN A 110 -11.06 22.37 -16.57
C GLN A 110 -10.23 23.33 -15.72
N ARG A 111 -9.44 22.81 -14.76
CA ARG A 111 -8.58 23.67 -13.91
C ARG A 111 -7.42 24.30 -14.67
N LYS A 112 -6.87 23.62 -15.68
CA LYS A 112 -5.72 24.11 -16.45
C LYS A 112 -6.07 25.31 -17.34
N LEU A 113 -7.37 25.47 -17.64
CA LEU A 113 -7.92 26.53 -18.46
C LEU A 113 -8.38 27.76 -17.66
N LYS A 114 -8.14 27.82 -16.34
CA LYS A 114 -8.29 29.08 -15.59
C LYS A 114 -7.16 30.03 -15.99
N TYR A 115 -7.42 30.86 -17.00
CA TYR A 115 -6.64 32.07 -17.27
C TYR A 115 -6.58 32.89 -15.97
N ARG A 116 -5.43 33.49 -15.66
CA ARG A 116 -5.41 34.58 -14.67
C ARG A 116 -6.26 35.69 -15.30
N ASP A 117 -7.34 36.11 -14.65
CA ASP A 117 -8.05 37.31 -15.06
C ASP A 117 -7.05 38.48 -15.03
N ILE A 118 -6.53 38.85 -16.19
CA ILE A 118 -5.61 39.99 -16.35
C ILE A 118 -6.39 41.31 -16.17
N SER A 119 -7.72 41.25 -16.13
CA SER A 119 -8.66 42.35 -15.88
C SER A 119 -8.73 42.85 -14.43
N GLN A 120 -7.99 42.22 -13.49
CA GLN A 120 -7.89 42.64 -12.08
C GLN A 120 -6.52 43.23 -11.70
N LEU A 121 -5.70 43.62 -12.69
CA LEU A 121 -4.49 44.46 -12.51
C LEU A 121 -4.81 45.88 -12.96
#